data_AF-A0A821ZBV0-F1
#
_entry.id   AF-A0A821ZBV0-F1
#
_cell.length_a   1.000
_cell.length_b   1.000
_cell.length_c   1.000
_cell.angle_alpha   90.00
_cell.angle_beta   90.00
_cell.angle_gamma   90.00
#
_symmetry.space_group_name_H-M   'P 1'
#
loop_
_entity.id
_entity.type
_entity.pdbx_description
1 polymer ?
#
loop_
_entity_poly.entity_id
_entity_poly.type
_entity_poly.pdbx_seq_one_letter_code
_entity_poly.pdbx_strand_id
1 'polypeptide(L)' 'VVAQKYRAELLYEGPQDDEAFMGIKTCDSTAPLMMYISKMVPTSDKGRFYAFG' A
#
# COMPACT_ATOMS: atom_id res chain seq x y z
N VAL A 1 -8.09 -12.28 -0.24
CA VAL A 1 -8.53 -11.16 -1.12
C VAL A 1 -9.91 -10.56 -0.73
N VAL A 2 -10.40 -10.75 0.51
CA VAL A 2 -11.67 -10.12 0.94
C VAL A 2 -11.43 -8.72 1.49
N ALA A 3 -10.41 -8.55 2.34
CA ALA A 3 -10.09 -7.29 3.01
C ALA A 3 -9.83 -6.12 2.04
N GLN A 4 -9.05 -6.37 0.99
CA GLN A 4 -8.67 -5.29 0.07
C GLN A 4 -9.85 -4.74 -0.73
N LYS A 5 -10.89 -5.56 -0.99
CA LYS A 5 -12.05 -5.10 -1.78
C LYS A 5 -12.79 -3.92 -1.17
N TYR A 6 -12.96 -3.93 0.16
CA TYR A 6 -13.64 -2.85 0.89
C TYR A 6 -12.67 -1.81 1.45
N ARG A 7 -11.36 -2.09 1.46
CA ARG A 7 -10.33 -1.14 1.93
C ARG A 7 -9.78 -0.27 0.80
N ALA A 8 -9.77 -0.74 -0.44
CA ALA A 8 -9.18 -0.01 -1.57
C ALA A 8 -9.73 1.42 -1.70
N GLU A 9 -11.06 1.59 -1.53
CA GLU A 9 -11.73 2.89 -1.58
C GLU A 9 -11.32 3.84 -0.45
N LEU A 10 -10.87 3.32 0.69
CA LEU A 10 -10.37 4.13 1.81
C LEU A 10 -8.86 4.39 1.71
N LEU A 11 -8.12 3.44 1.15
CA LEU A 11 -6.65 3.48 1.09
C LEU A 11 -6.10 4.23 -0.12
N TYR A 12 -6.90 4.43 -1.16
CA TYR A 12 -6.46 5.02 -2.42
C TYR A 12 -7.24 6.30 -2.74
N GLU A 13 -6.51 7.38 -3.00
CA GLU A 13 -7.07 8.70 -3.28
C GLU A 13 -7.23 9.00 -4.79
N GLY A 14 -6.69 8.14 -5.65
CA GLY A 14 -6.78 8.30 -7.11
C GLY A 14 -8.08 7.76 -7.74
N PRO A 15 -8.17 7.77 -9.07
CA PRO A 15 -9.31 7.22 -9.81
C PRO A 15 -9.58 5.73 -9.49
N GLN A 16 -10.85 5.37 -9.31
CA GLN A 16 -11.23 3.99 -8.94
C GLN A 16 -11.25 3.00 -10.13
N ASP A 17 -10.86 3.46 -11.31
CA ASP A 17 -10.77 2.68 -12.55
C ASP A 17 -9.34 2.53 -13.06
N ASP A 18 -8.34 3.10 -12.36
CA ASP A 18 -6.95 2.95 -12.72
C ASP A 18 -6.34 1.60 -12.27
N GLU A 19 -5.17 1.30 -12.83
CA GLU A 19 -4.47 0.05 -12.58
C GLU A 19 -4.01 -0.14 -11.12
N ALA A 20 -3.73 0.94 -10.41
CA ALA A 20 -3.27 0.90 -9.03
C ALA A 20 -4.43 0.59 -8.07
N PHE A 21 -5.57 1.27 -8.23
CA PHE A 21 -6.78 0.97 -7.49
C PHE A 21 -7.25 -0.46 -7.72
N MET A 22 -7.29 -0.89 -8.99
CA MET A 22 -7.71 -2.24 -9.34
C MET A 22 -6.76 -3.28 -8.75
N GLY A 23 -5.44 -3.05 -8.82
CA GLY A 23 -4.44 -3.91 -8.21
C GLY A 23 -4.61 -4.04 -6.68
N ILE A 24 -4.87 -2.93 -5.98
CA ILE A 24 -5.17 -2.96 -4.54
C ILE A 24 -6.46 -3.77 -4.33
N LYS A 25 -7.57 -3.41 -4.98
CA LYS A 25 -8.90 -4.01 -4.80
C LYS A 25 -8.92 -5.52 -5.03
N THR A 26 -8.18 -6.01 -6.02
CA THR A 26 -8.08 -7.44 -6.36
C THR A 26 -6.90 -8.14 -5.68
N CYS A 27 -6.05 -7.43 -4.94
CA CYS A 27 -4.85 -7.97 -4.30
C CYS A 27 -3.95 -8.73 -5.29
N ASP A 28 -3.76 -8.14 -6.47
CA ASP A 28 -3.02 -8.74 -7.58
C ASP A 28 -1.51 -8.58 -7.41
N SER A 29 -0.77 -9.70 -7.39
CA SER A 29 0.68 -9.72 -7.25
C SER A 29 1.45 -9.32 -8.52
N THR A 30 0.75 -9.14 -9.64
CA THR A 30 1.31 -8.76 -10.95
C THR A 30 1.00 -7.32 -11.35
N ALA A 31 0.11 -6.66 -10.62
CA ALA A 31 -0.21 -5.25 -10.78
C ALA A 31 0.96 -4.34 -10.35
N PRO A 32 0.89 -3.01 -10.59
CA PRO A 32 1.89 -2.08 -10.10
C PRO A 32 2.15 -2.21 -8.59
N LEU A 33 3.41 -2.05 -8.18
CA LEU A 33 3.80 -2.16 -6.77
C LEU A 33 3.19 -1.02 -5.94
N MET A 34 2.33 -1.37 -4.98
CA MET A 34 1.69 -0.44 -4.05
C MET A 34 2.06 -0.79 -2.60
N MET A 35 2.43 0.21 -1.79
CA MET A 35 2.77 0.04 -0.37
C MET A 35 2.27 1.21 0.47
N TYR A 36 1.70 0.91 1.64
CA TYR A 36 1.30 1.92 2.63
C TYR A 36 2.26 1.87 3.83
N ILE A 37 2.94 2.96 4.14
CA ILE A 37 3.87 3.03 5.28
C ILE A 37 3.11 3.59 6.48
N SER A 38 2.94 2.76 7.52
CA SER A 38 2.25 3.13 8.76
C SER A 38 3.19 3.72 9.81
N LYS A 39 4.46 3.31 9.82
CA LYS A 39 5.42 3.71 10.85
C LYS A 39 6.86 3.67 10.34
N MET A 40 7.67 4.60 10.84
CA MET A 40 9.13 4.58 10.67
C MET A 40 9.77 4.04 11.95
N VAL A 41 10.47 2.92 11.85
CA VAL A 41 11.17 2.28 12.97
C VAL A 41 12.64 2.70 12.95
N PRO A 42 13.16 3.34 14.01
CA PRO A 42 14.55 3.80 14.04
C PRO A 42 15.52 2.61 14.01
N THR A 43 16.63 2.77 13.30
CA THR A 43 17.74 1.80 13.29
C THR A 43 18.89 2.26 14.20
N SER A 44 19.92 1.42 14.37
CA SER A 44 21.16 1.80 15.06
C SER A 44 21.97 2.85 14.29
N ASP A 45 21.82 2.88 12.96
CA ASP A 45 22.46 3.87 12.11
C ASP A 45 21.72 5.21 12.24
N LYS A 46 22.40 6.21 12.80
CA LYS A 46 21.82 7.53 13.02
C LYS A 46 21.28 8.12 11.71
N GLY A 47 20.00 8.50 11.71
CA GLY A 47 19.33 9.10 10.55
C GLY A 47 18.72 8.10 9.56
N ARG A 48 18.82 6.79 9.82
CA ARG A 48 18.17 5.74 9.01
C ARG A 48 17.02 5.08 9.77
N PHE A 49 15.99 4.72 9.02
CA PHE A 49 14.77 4.11 9.52
C PHE A 49 14.36 2.94 8.62
N TYR A 50 13.74 1.91 9.20
CA TYR A 50 12.96 0.93 8.46
C TYR A 50 11.53 1.45 8.30
N ALA A 51 11.02 1.46 7.08
CA ALA A 51 9.60 1.73 6.82
C ALA A 51 8.79 0.45 7.10
N PHE A 52 7.76 0.57 7.93
CA PHE A 52 6.88 -0.53 8.31
C PHE A 52 5.47 -0.28 7.77
N GLY A 53 4.92 -1.27 7.07
CA GLY A 53 3.69 -1.20 6.30
C GLY A 53 3.13 -2.57 5.98
#